data_AF-A0A0C4YK87-F1
#
_entry.id   AF-A0A0C4YK87-F1
#
_cell.length_a   1.000
_cell.length_b   1.000
_cell.length_c   1.000
_cell.angle_alpha   90.00
_cell.angle_beta   90.00
_cell.angle_gamma   90.00
#
_symmetry.space_group_name_H-M   'P 1'
#
loop_
_entity.id
_entity.type
_entity.pdbx_description
1 polymer ?
#
loop_
_entity_poly.entity_id
_entity_poly.type
_entity_poly.pdbx_seq_one_letter_code
_entity_poly.pdbx_strand_id
1 'polypeptide(L)'
;MGVDVGYDKGGVEWLDGFVNGQHEKASDELKEQLVQTLGSFFGECLRHAYGGEWKQEEDGASWYISFPKGGATFPFNKVRKNLMNGPGDSVLGLFTVIPGIFPDGP
;
A
#
# COMPACT_ATOMS: atom_id res chain seq x y z
N MET A 1 23.73 6.15 3.98
CA MET A 1 23.27 4.75 4.00
C MET A 1 21.98 4.71 3.21
N GLY A 2 21.98 4.10 2.02
CA GLY A 2 20.75 3.80 1.29
C GLY A 2 20.18 2.50 1.83
N VAL A 3 18.91 2.50 2.22
CA VAL A 3 18.19 1.27 2.57
C VAL A 3 17.89 0.56 1.25
N ASP A 4 18.30 -0.70 1.13
CA ASP A 4 17.89 -1.56 0.02
C ASP A 4 16.45 -1.98 0.27
N VAL A 5 15.50 -1.22 -0.27
CA VAL A 5 14.06 -1.48 -0.15
C VAL A 5 13.64 -2.38 -1.31
N GLY A 6 13.61 -3.69 -1.06
CA GLY A 6 12.97 -4.65 -1.96
C GLY A 6 11.45 -4.51 -1.95
N TYR A 7 10.78 -5.10 -2.95
CA TYR A 7 9.31 -5.19 -3.00
C TYR A 7 8.78 -6.37 -2.17
N ASP A 8 9.26 -6.46 -0.93
CA ASP A 8 8.94 -7.52 0.01
C ASP A 8 8.41 -6.94 1.32
N LYS A 9 8.25 -7.78 2.34
CA LYS A 9 7.78 -7.35 3.65
C LYS A 9 8.66 -6.24 4.25
N GLY A 10 9.98 -6.28 4.05
CA GLY A 10 10.90 -5.25 4.56
C GLY A 10 10.67 -3.90 3.88
N GLY A 11 10.38 -3.89 2.58
CA GLY A 11 9.96 -2.68 1.87
C GLY A 11 8.67 -2.08 2.43
N VAL A 12 7.70 -2.92 2.78
CA VAL A 12 6.43 -2.46 3.38
C VAL A 12 6.62 -1.97 4.81
N GLU A 13 7.48 -2.60 5.61
CA GLU A 13 7.84 -2.12 6.95
C GLU A 13 8.48 -0.73 6.90
N TRP A 14 9.39 -0.51 5.95
CA TRP A 14 9.97 0.82 5.71
C TRP A 14 8.91 1.84 5.28
N LEU A 15 8.04 1.47 4.34
CA LEU A 15 6.97 2.33 3.85
C LEU A 15 6.04 2.76 4.99
N ASP A 16 5.61 1.82 5.84
CA ASP A 16 4.71 2.10 6.96
C ASP A 16 5.34 3.09 7.94
N GLY A 17 6.61 2.90 8.28
CA GLY A 17 7.37 3.85 9.09
C GLY A 17 7.47 5.24 8.45
N PHE A 18 7.74 5.29 7.14
CA PHE A 18 7.79 6.56 6.40
C PHE A 18 6.43 7.27 6.41
N VAL A 19 5.35 6.56 6.09
CA VAL A 19 3.99 7.10 6.05
C VAL A 19 3.56 7.62 7.42
N ASN A 20 3.81 6.87 8.50
CA ASN A 20 3.50 7.32 9.86
C ASN A 20 4.33 8.56 10.24
N GLY A 21 5.59 8.63 9.82
CA GLY A 21 6.41 9.84 10.01
C GLY A 21 5.87 11.06 9.26
N GLN A 22 5.30 10.87 8.05
CA GLN A 22 4.66 11.95 7.28
C GLN A 22 3.28 12.31 7.84
N HIS A 23 2.53 11.37 8.40
CA HIS A 23 1.25 11.64 9.06
C HIS A 23 1.37 12.77 10.11
N GLU A 24 2.44 12.72 10.92
CA GLU A 24 2.70 13.69 11.99
C GLU A 24 3.27 15.04 11.48
N LYS A 25 4.03 15.02 10.38
CA LYS A 25 4.92 16.14 10.01
C LYS A 25 4.53 16.87 8.72
N ALA A 26 3.89 16.17 7.78
CA ALA A 26 3.54 16.72 6.48
C ALA A 26 2.26 17.57 6.57
N SER A 27 2.18 18.60 5.73
CA SER A 27 0.91 19.28 5.46
C SER A 27 -0.05 18.37 4.71
N ASP A 28 -1.35 18.66 4.76
CA ASP A 28 -2.35 17.88 4.03
C ASP A 28 -2.12 17.91 2.51
N GLU A 29 -1.65 19.04 1.97
CA GLU A 29 -1.26 19.15 0.56
C GLU A 29 -0.09 18.21 0.21
N LEU A 30 0.95 18.16 1.05
CA LEU A 30 2.07 17.25 0.83
C LEU A 30 1.65 15.79 0.97
N LYS A 31 0.76 15.46 1.92
CA LYS A 31 0.19 14.11 2.06
C LYS A 31 -0.48 13.68 0.77
N GLU A 32 -1.32 14.53 0.17
CA GLU A 32 -1.99 14.23 -1.10
C GLU A 32 -1.01 14.01 -2.26
N GLN A 33 0.06 14.79 -2.33
CA GLN A 33 1.11 14.61 -3.35
C GLN A 33 1.86 13.28 -3.19
N LEU A 34 2.05 12.81 -1.95
CA LEU A 34 2.74 11.55 -1.65
C LEU A 34 1.91 10.32 -1.99
N VAL A 35 0.57 10.42 -2.02
CA VAL A 35 -0.34 9.28 -2.23
C VAL A 35 0.01 8.51 -3.50
N GLN A 36 0.31 9.21 -4.60
CA GLN A 36 0.58 8.54 -5.88
C GLN A 36 1.87 7.71 -5.82
N THR A 37 2.99 8.32 -5.43
CA THR A 37 4.28 7.62 -5.40
C THR A 37 4.30 6.49 -4.39
N LEU A 38 3.81 6.74 -3.16
CA LEU A 38 3.80 5.74 -2.10
C LEU A 38 2.77 4.63 -2.37
N GLY A 39 1.61 4.98 -2.95
CA GLY A 39 0.59 4.03 -3.38
C GLY A 39 1.09 3.10 -4.49
N SER A 40 1.80 3.62 -5.48
CA SER A 40 2.44 2.80 -6.53
C SER A 40 3.46 1.83 -5.93
N PHE A 41 4.34 2.30 -5.05
CA PHE A 41 5.33 1.44 -4.38
C PHE A 41 4.65 0.35 -3.55
N PHE A 42 3.60 0.68 -2.79
CA PHE A 42 2.85 -0.30 -2.02
C PHE A 42 2.17 -1.35 -2.92
N GLY A 43 1.62 -0.91 -4.05
CA GLY A 43 1.04 -1.81 -5.05
C GLY A 43 2.06 -2.78 -5.64
N GLU A 44 3.27 -2.33 -5.95
CA GLU A 44 4.35 -3.24 -6.38
C GLU A 44 4.72 -4.23 -5.28
N CYS A 45 4.81 -3.82 -4.02
CA CYS A 45 5.02 -4.76 -2.90
C CYS A 45 3.93 -5.84 -2.86
N LEU A 46 2.66 -5.47 -3.05
CA LEU A 46 1.54 -6.42 -3.08
C LEU A 46 1.62 -7.38 -4.27
N ARG A 47 2.00 -6.89 -5.45
CA ARG A 47 2.16 -7.70 -6.66
C ARG A 47 3.30 -8.71 -6.51
N HIS A 48 4.45 -8.25 -6.02
CA HIS A 48 5.63 -9.08 -5.84
C HIS A 48 5.46 -10.11 -4.73
N ALA A 49 4.81 -9.74 -3.62
CA ALA A 49 4.62 -10.65 -2.49
C ALA A 49 3.48 -11.65 -2.70
N TYR A 50 2.41 -11.26 -3.39
CA TYR A 50 1.16 -12.03 -3.45
C TYR A 50 0.68 -12.37 -4.86
N GLY A 51 1.45 -12.04 -5.91
CA GLY A 51 1.10 -12.36 -7.29
C GLY A 51 -0.12 -11.59 -7.82
N GLY A 52 -0.42 -10.42 -7.26
CA GLY A 52 -1.51 -9.57 -7.71
C GLY A 52 -1.26 -8.88 -9.06
N GLU A 53 -2.33 -8.37 -9.67
CA GLU A 53 -2.28 -7.62 -10.93
C GLU A 53 -2.91 -6.23 -10.78
N TRP A 54 -2.33 -5.24 -11.45
CA TRP A 54 -2.92 -3.90 -11.55
C TRP A 54 -4.14 -3.97 -12.45
N LYS A 55 -5.25 -3.46 -11.94
CA LYS A 55 -6.48 -3.22 -12.68
C LYS A 55 -6.96 -1.81 -12.40
N GLN A 56 -7.79 -1.30 -13.30
CA GLN A 56 -8.46 -0.02 -13.16
C GLN A 56 -9.96 -0.27 -13.01
N GLU A 57 -10.64 0.56 -12.22
CA GLU A 57 -12.10 0.57 -12.18
C GLU A 57 -12.69 0.91 -13.55
N GLU A 58 -13.92 0.47 -13.83
CA GLU A 58 -14.56 0.63 -15.15
C GLU A 58 -14.73 2.11 -15.54
N ASP A 59 -14.91 2.99 -14.56
CA ASP A 59 -15.02 4.44 -14.75
C ASP A 59 -13.64 5.13 -14.88
N GLY A 60 -12.55 4.39 -14.73
CA GLY A 60 -11.18 4.89 -14.77
C GLY A 60 -10.74 5.64 -13.50
N ALA A 61 -11.58 5.73 -12.46
CA ALA A 61 -11.35 6.59 -11.31
C ALA A 61 -10.19 6.12 -10.41
N SER A 62 -10.06 4.80 -10.20
CA SER A 62 -9.04 4.24 -9.32
C SER A 62 -8.31 3.04 -9.91
N TRP A 63 -7.06 2.89 -9.49
CA TRP A 63 -6.26 1.68 -9.69
C TRP A 63 -6.29 0.81 -8.43
N TYR A 64 -6.35 -0.51 -8.63
CA TYR A 64 -6.36 -1.49 -7.56
C TYR A 64 -5.52 -2.72 -7.93
N ILE A 65 -5.09 -3.46 -6.92
CA ILE A 65 -4.46 -4.77 -7.08
C ILE A 65 -5.54 -5.84 -6.94
N SER A 66 -5.76 -6.61 -7.99
CA SER A 66 -6.62 -7.80 -8.01
C SER A 66 -5.76 -9.04 -7.75
N PHE A 67 -6.19 -9.90 -6.84
CA PHE A 67 -5.46 -11.15 -6.58
C PHE A 67 -6.06 -12.33 -7.36
N PRO A 68 -5.24 -13.31 -7.80
CA PRO A 68 -5.70 -14.41 -8.66
C PRO A 68 -6.86 -15.24 -8.10
N LYS A 69 -6.91 -15.41 -6.77
CA LYS A 69 -7.92 -16.23 -6.07
C LYS A 69 -9.08 -15.40 -5.50
N GLY A 70 -9.22 -14.17 -5.97
CA GLY A 70 -10.27 -13.24 -5.57
C GLY A 70 -9.80 -12.19 -4.56
N GLY A 71 -10.61 -11.15 -4.42
CA GLY A 71 -10.27 -9.99 -3.62
C GLY A 71 -9.47 -8.93 -4.37
N ALA A 72 -9.50 -7.73 -3.80
CA ALA A 72 -8.78 -6.59 -4.32
C ALA A 72 -8.34 -5.68 -3.17
N THR A 73 -7.27 -4.93 -3.40
CA THR A 73 -6.82 -3.87 -2.50
C THR A 73 -6.59 -2.60 -3.30
N PHE A 74 -6.82 -1.45 -2.68
CA PHE A 74 -6.66 -0.13 -3.30
C PHE A 74 -5.47 0.57 -2.66
N PRO A 75 -4.25 0.43 -3.21
CA PRO A 75 -3.03 0.85 -2.52
C PRO A 75 -3.01 2.35 -2.24
N PHE A 76 -3.41 3.16 -3.22
CA PHE A 76 -3.52 4.62 -3.11
C PHE A 76 -4.47 5.04 -1.99
N ASN A 77 -5.67 4.44 -1.96
CA ASN A 77 -6.66 4.74 -0.93
C ASN A 77 -6.16 4.33 0.46
N LYS A 78 -5.45 3.19 0.56
CA LYS A 78 -4.90 2.75 1.84
C LYS A 78 -3.79 3.68 2.33
N VAL A 79 -2.86 4.07 1.47
CA VAL A 79 -1.80 5.03 1.78
C VAL A 79 -2.39 6.38 2.19
N ARG A 80 -3.36 6.91 1.45
CA ARG A 80 -4.06 8.16 1.82
C ARG A 80 -4.66 8.06 3.21
N LYS A 81 -5.40 7.00 3.51
CA LYS A 81 -5.98 6.78 4.84
C LYS A 81 -4.91 6.73 5.93
N ASN A 82 -3.80 6.04 5.70
CA ASN A 82 -2.69 5.98 6.66
C ASN A 82 -2.03 7.35 6.87
N LEU A 83 -1.82 8.14 5.82
CA LEU A 83 -1.28 9.51 5.92
C LEU A 83 -2.22 10.44 6.70
N MET A 84 -3.54 10.24 6.60
CA MET A 84 -4.54 11.09 7.26
C MET A 84 -4.88 10.66 8.68
N ASN A 85 -4.97 9.35 8.93
CA ASN A 85 -5.46 8.78 10.19
C ASN A 85 -4.34 8.15 11.04
N GLY A 86 -3.13 8.07 10.52
CA GLY A 86 -1.99 7.51 11.22
C GLY A 86 -2.03 5.98 11.34
N PRO A 87 -1.38 5.42 12.38
CA PRO A 87 -1.15 3.97 12.51
C PRO A 87 -2.40 3.09 12.51
N GLY A 88 -3.57 3.63 12.86
CA GLY A 88 -4.85 2.91 12.76
C GLY A 88 -5.20 2.46 11.34
N ASP A 89 -4.60 3.11 10.34
CA ASP A 89 -4.75 2.77 8.93
C ASP A 89 -3.46 2.22 8.30
N SER A 90 -2.61 1.57 9.10
CA SER A 90 -1.32 0.98 8.69
C SER A 90 -1.38 0.17 7.38
N VAL A 91 -0.47 0.48 6.45
CA VAL A 91 -0.22 -0.29 5.23
C VAL A 91 0.43 -1.63 5.54
N LEU A 92 1.33 -1.70 6.52
CA LEU A 92 1.91 -2.95 7.00
C LEU A 92 0.85 -3.86 7.64
N GLY A 93 -0.07 -3.26 8.39
CA GLY A 93 -1.22 -3.97 8.97
C GLY A 93 -2.06 -4.65 7.89
N LEU A 94 -2.44 -3.92 6.83
CA LEU A 94 -3.14 -4.51 5.68
C LEU A 94 -2.31 -5.61 5.02
N PHE A 95 -1.04 -5.33 4.71
CA PHE A 95 -0.16 -6.29 4.07
C PHE A 95 -0.08 -7.61 4.84
N THR A 96 -0.02 -7.54 6.17
CA THR A 96 0.10 -8.71 7.05
C THR A 96 -1.19 -9.55 7.12
N VAL A 97 -2.37 -8.94 6.99
CA VAL A 97 -3.65 -9.67 7.07
C VAL A 97 -4.11 -10.26 5.74
N ILE A 98 -3.59 -9.79 4.60
CA ILE A 98 -3.93 -10.28 3.26
C ILE A 98 -3.84 -11.81 3.16
N PRO A 99 -2.77 -12.48 3.62
CA PRO A 99 -2.71 -13.94 3.59
C PRO A 99 -3.77 -14.64 4.44
N GLY A 100 -4.36 -13.97 5.45
CA GLY A 100 -5.46 -14.53 6.25
C GLY A 100 -6.85 -14.25 5.68
N ILE A 101 -7.01 -13.14 4.95
CA ILE A 101 -8.26 -12.75 4.28
C ILE A 101 -8.41 -13.48 2.95
N PHE A 102 -7.29 -13.71 2.26
CA PHE A 102 -7.17 -14.46 1.02
C PHE A 102 -6.27 -15.67 1.29
N PRO A 103 -6.79 -16.69 2.02
CA PRO A 103 -6.03 -17.78 2.67
C PRO A 103 -5.16 -18.64 1.77
N ASP A 104 -5.28 -18.49 0.46
CA ASP A 104 -4.53 -19.26 -0.52
C ASP A 104 -3.48 -18.42 -1.26
N GLY A 105 -2.82 -17.47 -0.57
CA GLY A 105 -1.61 -16.78 -1.07
C GLY A 105 -0.58 -17.76 -1.66
N PRO A 106 0.29 -17.30 -2.57
CA PRO A 106 0.91 -18.09 -3.64
C PRO A 106 1.29 -19.54 -3.30
#